data_AF-A0AAV6V4Z0-F1
#
_entry.id   AF-A0AAV6V4Z0-F1
#
_cell.length_a   1.000
_cell.length_b   1.000
_cell.length_c   1.000
_cell.angle_alpha   90.00
_cell.angle_beta   90.00
_cell.angle_gamma   90.00
#
_symmetry.space_group_name_H-M   'P 1'
#
loop_
_entity.id
_entity.type
_entity.pdbx_description
1 polymer ?
#
loop_
_entity_poly.entity_id
_entity_poly.type
_entity_poly.pdbx_seq_one_letter_code
_entity_poly.pdbx_strand_id
1 'polypeptide(L)'
;MEDDGEAVDPRVKDQLECLNSCTDEINSLELQLDDANSTFRNTLSEYSHRLKLIAKKLGKCVRIARPYYEAEEAAQAAKLECEKAAVHYHRACGVHKDAREAIALAEKKFDCSSENYEFDATWQEMLNRETIKLMNAESLKKESEQEHKRTALVFSAAVQKVKILEQQLKKEIIKSRTYFEQKKVFLKVLEDLKTRVESLQKTVMDSKANYAACLHQLEMISSEIHERRKLNLPPREPGVGAEWDSATEISIHPPLSMLGVWDSDSQHSLSLSTEPDALSEIEEQCQSLSLETALPTDQKLSSECLKSPSSKENTICSKDVHSPSSSHLCRSPSLSSPTVEDFPEDSFQEIDLSA
;
A
#
# COMPACT_ATOMS: atom_id res chain seq x y z
N MET A 1 -47.52 -28.53 -28.95
CA MET A 1 -46.63 -27.37 -28.84
C MET A 1 -46.39 -27.22 -27.35
N GLU A 2 -45.41 -27.96 -26.86
CA GLU A 2 -44.92 -27.80 -25.50
C GLU A 2 -44.13 -26.49 -25.51
N ASP A 3 -44.71 -25.49 -24.88
CA ASP A 3 -44.00 -24.30 -24.41
C ASP A 3 -43.11 -24.79 -23.25
N ASP A 4 -41.98 -25.40 -23.60
CA ASP A 4 -40.90 -25.62 -22.65
C ASP A 4 -40.38 -24.23 -22.29
N GLY A 5 -40.99 -23.65 -21.26
CA GLY A 5 -40.47 -22.48 -20.56
C GLY A 5 -39.09 -22.84 -20.05
N GLU A 6 -38.08 -22.56 -20.86
CA GLU A 6 -36.67 -22.80 -20.58
C GLU A 6 -36.36 -22.09 -19.26
N ALA A 7 -36.30 -22.88 -18.19
CA ALA A 7 -36.11 -22.36 -16.85
C ALA A 7 -34.83 -21.51 -16.84
N VAL A 8 -34.97 -20.22 -16.51
CA VAL A 8 -33.84 -19.30 -16.40
C VAL A 8 -32.81 -19.94 -15.47
N ASP A 9 -31.59 -20.11 -15.97
CA ASP A 9 -30.49 -20.73 -15.21
C ASP A 9 -30.42 -20.03 -13.84
N PRO A 10 -30.54 -20.76 -12.71
CA PRO A 10 -30.55 -20.16 -11.38
C PRO A 10 -29.29 -19.31 -11.11
N ARG A 11 -28.16 -19.61 -11.76
CA ARG A 11 -26.94 -18.79 -11.69
C ARG A 11 -27.17 -17.39 -12.27
N VAL A 12 -27.93 -17.25 -13.37
CA VAL A 12 -28.22 -15.92 -13.93
C VAL A 12 -28.98 -15.06 -12.91
N LYS A 13 -29.89 -15.66 -12.15
CA LYS A 13 -30.64 -14.96 -11.11
C LYS A 13 -29.71 -14.49 -9.98
N ASP A 14 -28.84 -15.36 -9.48
CA ASP A 14 -27.88 -15.04 -8.41
C ASP A 14 -26.93 -13.89 -8.82
N GLN A 15 -26.43 -13.91 -10.05
CA GLN A 15 -25.56 -12.85 -10.57
C GLN A 15 -26.31 -11.52 -10.80
N LEU A 16 -27.60 -11.54 -11.15
CA LEU A 16 -28.41 -10.31 -11.25
C LEU A 16 -28.73 -9.72 -9.87
N GLU A 17 -28.98 -10.57 -8.87
CA GLU A 17 -29.11 -10.14 -7.47
C GLU A 17 -27.78 -9.53 -6.96
N CYS A 18 -26.62 -10.14 -7.29
CA CYS A 18 -25.30 -9.55 -7.04
C CYS A 18 -25.18 -8.15 -7.67
N LEU A 19 -25.56 -8.01 -8.95
CA LEU A 19 -25.43 -6.76 -9.70
C LEU A 19 -26.27 -5.65 -9.10
N ASN A 20 -27.53 -5.94 -8.74
CA ASN A 20 -28.41 -4.98 -8.07
C ASN A 20 -27.83 -4.56 -6.73
N SER A 21 -27.35 -5.51 -5.92
CA SER A 21 -26.72 -5.22 -4.63
C SER A 21 -25.45 -4.36 -4.79
N CYS A 22 -24.58 -4.67 -5.76
CA CYS A 22 -23.38 -3.87 -6.03
C CYS A 22 -23.75 -2.47 -6.53
N THR A 23 -24.82 -2.34 -7.31
CA THR A 23 -25.29 -1.03 -7.81
C THR A 23 -25.75 -0.13 -6.66
N ASP A 24 -26.57 -0.68 -5.76
CA ASP A 24 -27.02 0.04 -4.56
C ASP A 24 -25.86 0.42 -3.64
N GLU A 25 -24.88 -0.48 -3.50
CA GLU A 25 -23.67 -0.25 -2.72
C GLU A 25 -22.80 0.86 -3.34
N ILE A 26 -22.56 0.83 -4.65
CA ILE A 26 -21.81 1.89 -5.37
C ILE A 26 -22.50 3.24 -5.17
N ASN A 27 -23.80 3.33 -5.41
CA ASN A 27 -24.54 4.58 -5.25
C ASN A 27 -24.45 5.12 -3.82
N SER A 28 -24.54 4.24 -2.82
CA SER A 28 -24.41 4.62 -1.41
C SER A 28 -23.00 5.09 -1.06
N LEU A 29 -21.97 4.37 -1.52
CA LEU A 29 -20.58 4.70 -1.25
C LEU A 29 -20.14 5.97 -1.98
N GLU A 30 -20.61 6.20 -3.20
CA GLU A 30 -20.35 7.44 -3.96
C GLU A 30 -20.95 8.66 -3.26
N LEU A 31 -22.21 8.56 -2.79
CA LEU A 31 -22.82 9.63 -2.00
C LEU A 31 -22.03 9.93 -0.71
N GLN A 32 -21.63 8.88 0.01
CA GLN A 32 -20.83 9.03 1.22
C GLN A 32 -19.44 9.63 0.94
N LEU A 33 -18.84 9.29 -0.20
CA LEU A 33 -17.57 9.85 -0.63
C LEU A 33 -17.70 11.34 -0.97
N ASP A 34 -18.76 11.75 -1.66
CA ASP A 34 -19.04 13.15 -1.98
C ASP A 34 -19.32 13.98 -0.72
N ASP A 35 -20.06 13.43 0.23
CA ASP A 35 -20.29 14.04 1.54
C ASP A 35 -18.97 14.19 2.31
N ALA A 36 -18.14 13.14 2.36
CA ALA A 36 -16.83 13.18 3.02
C ALA A 36 -15.89 14.21 2.38
N ASN A 37 -15.83 14.27 1.05
CA ASN A 37 -15.06 15.25 0.29
C ASN A 37 -15.54 16.69 0.56
N SER A 38 -16.85 16.89 0.61
CA SER A 38 -17.43 18.20 0.93
C SER A 38 -17.11 18.62 2.37
N THR A 39 -17.18 17.68 3.30
CA THR A 39 -16.82 17.91 4.71
C THR A 39 -15.34 18.26 4.86
N PHE A 40 -14.45 17.54 4.16
CA PHE A 40 -13.02 17.82 4.12
C PHE A 40 -12.73 19.24 3.59
N ARG A 41 -13.27 19.60 2.42
CA ARG A 41 -13.08 20.93 1.81
C ARG A 41 -13.59 22.06 2.71
N ASN A 42 -14.77 21.89 3.32
CA ASN A 42 -15.34 22.89 4.23
C ASN A 42 -14.48 23.06 5.48
N THR A 43 -14.07 21.95 6.09
CA THR A 43 -13.21 21.96 7.28
C THR A 43 -11.84 22.59 6.98
N LEU A 44 -11.27 22.28 5.82
CA LEU A 44 -10.01 22.85 5.35
C LEU A 44 -10.09 24.38 5.23
N SER A 45 -11.15 24.88 4.61
CA SER A 45 -11.41 26.31 4.45
C SER A 45 -11.60 27.00 5.81
N GLU A 46 -12.42 26.42 6.70
CA GLU A 46 -12.67 26.94 8.03
C GLU A 46 -11.39 27.04 8.86
N TYR A 47 -10.60 25.96 8.93
CA TYR A 47 -9.36 25.93 9.70
C TYR A 47 -8.29 26.84 9.11
N SER A 48 -8.19 26.93 7.79
CA SER A 48 -7.32 27.90 7.11
C SER A 48 -7.68 29.33 7.51
N HIS A 49 -8.96 29.68 7.51
CA HIS A 49 -9.41 31.00 7.93
C HIS A 49 -9.14 31.27 9.41
N ARG A 50 -9.47 30.31 10.29
CA ARG A 50 -9.23 30.42 11.73
C ARG A 50 -7.76 30.58 12.07
N LEU A 51 -6.89 29.85 11.38
CA LEU A 51 -5.44 29.93 11.55
C LEU A 51 -4.90 31.28 11.05
N LYS A 52 -5.40 31.79 9.90
CA LYS A 52 -5.13 33.14 9.39
C LYS A 52 -5.50 34.22 10.43
N LEU A 53 -6.64 34.08 11.12
CA LEU A 53 -7.06 35.01 12.18
C LEU A 53 -6.12 34.98 13.39
N ILE A 54 -5.71 33.80 13.85
CA ILE A 54 -4.77 33.66 14.98
C ILE A 54 -3.40 34.24 14.60
N ALA A 55 -2.91 33.94 13.39
CA ALA A 55 -1.66 34.51 12.88
C ALA A 55 -1.68 36.05 12.86
N LYS A 56 -2.78 36.65 12.38
CA LYS A 56 -2.97 38.11 12.39
C LYS A 56 -2.92 38.71 13.80
N LYS A 57 -3.51 38.03 14.80
CA LYS A 57 -3.48 38.48 16.21
C LYS A 57 -2.08 38.42 16.83
N LEU A 58 -1.29 37.41 16.46
CA LEU A 58 0.04 37.15 17.04
C LEU A 58 1.18 37.87 16.28
N GLY A 59 0.98 38.17 15.00
CA GLY A 59 1.93 38.88 14.15
C GLY A 59 3.23 38.10 13.94
N LYS A 60 4.37 38.81 14.02
CA LYS A 60 5.68 38.27 13.61
C LYS A 60 6.20 37.10 14.45
N CYS A 61 5.71 36.90 15.67
CA CYS A 61 6.22 35.86 16.57
C CYS A 61 5.97 34.43 16.03
N VAL A 62 4.91 34.22 15.25
CA VAL A 62 4.63 32.92 14.60
C VAL A 62 5.72 32.55 13.62
N ARG A 63 6.14 33.49 12.77
CA ARG A 63 7.19 33.28 11.77
C ARG A 63 8.56 33.08 12.42
N ILE A 64 8.86 33.83 13.48
CA ILE A 64 10.14 33.73 14.18
C ILE A 64 10.25 32.41 14.94
N ALA A 65 9.17 31.90 15.54
CA ALA A 65 9.18 30.64 16.27
C ALA A 65 9.14 29.38 15.38
N ARG A 66 8.84 29.52 14.08
CA ARG A 66 8.70 28.40 13.14
C ARG A 66 9.90 27.44 13.12
N PRO A 67 11.17 27.89 13.05
CA PRO A 67 12.32 26.98 13.01
C PRO A 67 12.43 26.09 14.25
N TYR A 68 11.95 26.56 15.41
CA TYR A 68 11.92 25.76 16.63
C TYR A 68 10.92 24.60 16.51
N TYR A 69 9.68 24.86 16.08
CA TYR A 69 8.66 23.82 15.94
C TYR A 69 9.01 22.82 14.82
N GLU A 70 9.62 23.27 13.72
CA GLU A 70 10.15 22.37 12.68
C GLU A 70 11.29 21.49 13.20
N ALA A 71 12.20 22.05 13.99
CA ALA A 71 13.26 21.26 14.62
C ALA A 71 12.70 20.29 15.67
N GLU A 72 11.66 20.68 16.41
CA GLU A 72 10.97 19.83 17.38
C GLU A 72 10.29 18.64 16.69
N GLU A 73 9.58 18.88 15.59
CA GLU A 73 8.97 17.84 14.76
C GLU A 73 10.05 16.90 14.17
N ALA A 74 11.14 17.44 13.65
CA ALA A 74 12.26 16.65 13.14
C ALA A 74 12.92 15.80 14.24
N ALA A 75 13.04 16.32 15.46
CA ALA A 75 13.55 15.55 16.61
C ALA A 75 12.59 14.44 17.04
N GLN A 76 11.28 14.69 17.00
CA GLN A 76 10.27 13.66 17.25
C GLN A 76 10.30 12.55 16.19
N ALA A 77 10.42 12.91 14.91
CA ALA A 77 10.58 11.95 13.82
C ALA A 77 11.86 11.12 13.97
N ALA A 78 12.99 11.77 14.26
CA ALA A 78 14.26 11.07 14.50
C ALA A 78 14.21 10.16 15.73
N LYS A 79 13.47 10.54 16.78
CA LYS A 79 13.23 9.71 17.96
C LYS A 79 12.49 8.43 17.59
N LEU A 80 11.36 8.54 16.86
CA LEU A 80 10.57 7.39 16.44
C LEU A 80 11.38 6.43 15.57
N GLU A 81 12.19 6.96 14.65
CA GLU A 81 13.06 6.13 13.80
C GLU A 81 14.17 5.43 14.61
N CYS A 82 14.75 6.13 15.59
CA CYS A 82 15.73 5.54 16.51
C CYS A 82 15.12 4.41 17.37
N GLU A 83 13.92 4.63 17.92
CA GLU A 83 13.18 3.62 18.70
C GLU A 83 12.84 2.40 17.83
N LYS A 84 12.38 2.63 16.59
CA LYS A 84 12.12 1.56 15.63
C LYS A 84 13.38 0.76 15.32
N ALA A 85 14.50 1.43 15.04
CA ALA A 85 15.79 0.79 14.80
C ALA A 85 16.29 0.01 16.04
N ALA A 86 16.04 0.53 17.25
CA ALA A 86 16.37 -0.15 18.50
C ALA A 86 15.57 -1.45 18.67
N VAL A 87 14.26 -1.42 18.38
CA VAL A 87 13.40 -2.61 18.39
C VAL A 87 13.89 -3.65 17.37
N HIS A 88 14.27 -3.22 16.17
CA HIS A 88 14.85 -4.11 15.15
C HIS A 88 16.17 -4.74 15.62
N TYR A 89 17.07 -3.96 16.21
CA TYR A 89 18.32 -4.47 16.77
C TYR A 89 18.08 -5.48 17.90
N HIS A 90 17.16 -5.18 18.82
CA HIS A 90 16.82 -6.09 19.91
C HIS A 90 16.26 -7.41 19.38
N ARG A 91 15.37 -7.36 18.38
CA ARG A 91 14.85 -8.56 17.71
C ARG A 91 15.97 -9.36 17.04
N ALA A 92 16.90 -8.70 16.35
CA ALA A 92 18.05 -9.37 15.73
C ALA A 92 18.97 -10.03 16.77
N CYS A 93 19.16 -9.41 17.93
CA CYS A 93 19.89 -10.00 19.06
C CYS A 93 19.21 -11.26 19.58
N GLY A 94 17.87 -11.27 19.67
CA GLY A 94 17.08 -12.46 19.99
C GLY A 94 17.32 -13.60 19.01
N VAL A 95 17.17 -13.35 17.70
CA VAL A 95 17.40 -14.36 16.66
C VAL A 95 18.82 -14.93 16.70
N HIS A 96 19.82 -14.08 16.92
CA HIS A 96 21.21 -14.51 17.07
C HIS A 96 21.42 -15.38 18.32
N LYS A 97 20.81 -15.01 19.45
CA LYS A 97 20.84 -15.82 20.68
C LYS A 97 20.21 -17.20 20.42
N ASP A 98 19.03 -17.24 19.82
CA ASP A 98 18.32 -18.48 19.49
C ASP A 98 19.14 -19.38 18.56
N ALA A 99 19.81 -18.81 17.55
CA ALA A 99 20.67 -19.55 16.64
C ALA A 99 21.90 -20.15 17.34
N ARG A 100 22.53 -19.41 18.27
CA ARG A 100 23.64 -19.93 19.08
C ARG A 100 23.18 -21.06 20.01
N GLU A 101 22.02 -20.91 20.64
CA GLU A 101 21.45 -21.94 21.49
C GLU A 101 21.08 -23.21 20.69
N ALA A 102 20.59 -23.06 19.45
CA ALA A 102 20.31 -24.19 18.57
C ALA A 102 21.58 -25.02 18.26
N ILE A 103 22.70 -24.36 17.96
CA ILE A 103 23.99 -25.03 17.73
C ILE A 103 24.47 -25.70 19.03
N ALA A 104 24.45 -25.00 20.15
CA ALA A 104 24.87 -25.56 21.44
C ALA A 104 24.03 -26.79 21.86
N LEU A 105 22.72 -26.78 21.58
CA LEU A 105 21.85 -27.93 21.80
C LEU A 105 22.16 -29.10 20.84
N ALA A 106 22.51 -28.81 19.58
CA ALA A 106 22.92 -29.82 18.61
C ALA A 106 24.24 -30.49 19.04
N GLU A 107 25.22 -29.72 19.49
CA GLU A 107 26.50 -30.19 20.05
C GLU A 107 26.27 -31.05 21.29
N LYS A 108 25.50 -30.57 22.27
CA LYS A 108 25.19 -31.34 23.49
C LYS A 108 24.48 -32.66 23.19
N LYS A 109 23.54 -32.66 22.23
CA LYS A 109 22.84 -33.89 21.80
C LYS A 109 23.80 -34.86 21.13
N PHE A 110 24.77 -34.37 20.37
CA PHE A 110 25.82 -35.19 19.78
C PHE A 110 26.67 -35.85 20.86
N ASP A 111 27.12 -35.09 21.86
CA ASP A 111 27.95 -35.61 22.96
C ASP A 111 27.24 -36.66 23.82
N CYS A 112 25.93 -36.49 24.07
CA CYS A 112 25.15 -37.41 24.90
C CYS A 112 24.77 -38.72 24.18
N SER A 113 24.92 -38.81 22.86
CA SER A 113 24.43 -39.94 22.05
C SER A 113 25.55 -40.87 21.58
N SER A 114 26.72 -40.82 22.22
CA SER A 114 28.01 -41.39 21.79
C SER A 114 28.10 -42.91 21.57
N GLU A 115 27.04 -43.70 21.72
CA GLU A 115 27.09 -45.17 21.59
C GLU A 115 26.67 -45.71 20.21
N ASN A 116 26.09 -44.92 19.29
CA ASN A 116 25.60 -45.43 17.99
C ASN A 116 25.64 -44.46 16.80
N TYR A 117 26.60 -43.53 16.71
CA TYR A 117 26.67 -42.58 15.59
C TYR A 117 27.95 -42.73 14.75
N GLU A 118 27.81 -43.26 13.53
CA GLU A 118 28.58 -42.72 12.40
C GLU A 118 28.14 -41.26 12.21
N PHE A 119 29.05 -40.38 11.80
CA PHE A 119 28.72 -39.03 11.34
C PHE A 119 27.74 -39.13 10.15
N ASP A 120 26.45 -39.22 10.44
CA ASP A 120 25.41 -39.40 9.43
C ASP A 120 25.25 -38.10 8.63
N ALA A 121 25.00 -38.24 7.33
CA ALA A 121 24.83 -37.13 6.41
C ALA A 121 23.73 -36.16 6.87
N THR A 122 22.69 -36.69 7.52
CA THR A 122 21.57 -35.90 8.06
C THR A 122 22.00 -34.94 9.19
N TRP A 123 22.92 -35.36 10.05
CA TRP A 123 23.43 -34.53 11.15
C TRP A 123 24.36 -33.43 10.63
N GLN A 124 25.22 -33.78 9.67
CA GLN A 124 26.10 -32.81 9.00
C GLN A 124 25.30 -31.73 8.26
N GLU A 125 24.24 -32.11 7.54
CA GLU A 125 23.34 -31.17 6.88
C GLU A 125 22.62 -30.24 7.87
N MET A 126 22.15 -30.77 9.01
CA MET A 126 21.54 -29.98 10.08
C MET A 126 22.53 -28.95 10.65
N LEU A 127 23.76 -29.35 10.99
CA LEU A 127 24.74 -28.45 11.56
C LEU A 127 25.16 -27.37 10.55
N ASN A 128 25.34 -27.73 9.28
CA ASN A 128 25.61 -26.77 8.21
C ASN A 128 24.49 -25.74 8.08
N ARG A 129 23.22 -26.18 8.12
CA ARG A 129 22.06 -25.29 8.11
C ARG A 129 22.06 -24.32 9.29
N GLU A 130 22.25 -24.82 10.51
CA GLU A 130 22.24 -23.97 11.70
C GLU A 130 23.46 -23.02 11.73
N THR A 131 24.60 -23.44 11.20
CA THR A 131 25.80 -22.59 11.04
C THR A 131 25.55 -21.44 10.06
N ILE A 132 24.95 -21.73 8.90
CA ILE A 132 24.54 -20.68 7.94
C ILE A 132 23.55 -19.72 8.60
N LYS A 133 22.59 -20.25 9.37
CA LYS A 133 21.61 -19.43 10.10
C LYS A 133 22.26 -18.55 11.17
N LEU A 134 23.25 -19.06 11.91
CA LEU A 134 24.02 -18.26 12.86
C LEU A 134 24.78 -17.14 12.15
N MET A 135 25.49 -17.45 11.07
CA MET A 135 26.22 -16.46 10.27
C MET A 135 25.28 -15.35 9.75
N ASN A 136 24.11 -15.72 9.23
CA ASN A 136 23.09 -14.76 8.79
C ASN A 136 22.57 -13.91 9.96
N ALA A 137 22.32 -14.52 11.12
CA ALA A 137 21.85 -13.82 12.31
C ALA A 137 22.92 -12.85 12.87
N GLU A 138 24.20 -13.22 12.81
CA GLU A 138 25.33 -12.35 13.14
C GLU A 138 25.41 -11.14 12.20
N SER A 139 25.30 -11.35 10.89
CA SER A 139 25.27 -10.24 9.91
C SER A 139 24.11 -9.30 10.18
N LEU A 140 22.90 -9.84 10.35
CA LEU A 140 21.70 -9.05 10.62
C LEU A 140 21.82 -8.25 11.93
N LYS A 141 22.38 -8.85 12.98
CA LYS A 141 22.65 -8.16 14.25
C LYS A 141 23.61 -6.99 14.02
N LYS A 142 24.70 -7.19 13.28
CA LYS A 142 25.69 -6.14 13.00
C LYS A 142 25.10 -4.99 12.19
N GLU A 143 24.33 -5.30 11.16
CA GLU A 143 23.66 -4.30 10.32
C GLU A 143 22.64 -3.48 11.11
N SER A 144 21.79 -4.15 11.89
CA SER A 144 20.80 -3.46 12.74
C SER A 144 21.44 -2.64 13.86
N GLU A 145 22.59 -3.07 14.40
CA GLU A 145 23.37 -2.30 15.36
C GLU A 145 23.90 -1.00 14.76
N GLN A 146 24.46 -1.08 13.55
CA GLN A 146 24.98 0.08 12.84
C GLN A 146 23.85 1.08 12.54
N GLU A 147 22.70 0.58 12.12
CA GLU A 147 21.53 1.41 11.82
C GLU A 147 20.96 2.10 13.08
N HIS A 148 20.89 1.37 14.20
CA HIS A 148 20.51 1.96 15.48
C HIS A 148 21.50 3.06 15.92
N LYS A 149 22.81 2.82 15.81
CA LYS A 149 23.82 3.85 16.12
C LYS A 149 23.68 5.07 15.22
N ARG A 150 23.47 4.87 13.93
CA ARG A 150 23.29 5.96 12.95
C ARG A 150 22.07 6.81 13.28
N THR A 151 20.92 6.18 13.54
CA THR A 151 19.67 6.87 13.89
C THR A 151 19.76 7.57 15.24
N ALA A 152 20.45 6.98 16.23
CA ALA A 152 20.72 7.61 17.52
C ALA A 152 21.56 8.90 17.40
N LEU A 153 22.56 8.93 16.50
CA LEU A 153 23.34 10.14 16.23
C LEU A 153 22.48 11.25 15.62
N VAL A 154 21.61 10.92 14.67
CA VAL A 154 20.67 11.88 14.06
C VAL A 154 19.71 12.43 15.12
N PHE A 155 19.17 11.56 15.98
CA PHE A 155 18.31 11.98 17.09
C PHE A 155 19.03 12.93 18.05
N SER A 156 20.25 12.59 18.48
CA SER A 156 21.05 13.45 19.37
C SER A 156 21.31 14.83 18.76
N ALA A 157 21.70 14.88 17.48
CA ALA A 157 21.91 16.14 16.77
C ALA A 157 20.62 16.98 16.66
N ALA A 158 19.48 16.34 16.38
CA ALA A 158 18.19 17.01 16.31
C ALA A 158 17.77 17.60 17.67
N VAL A 159 17.94 16.84 18.76
CA VAL A 159 17.66 17.30 20.13
C VAL A 159 18.54 18.49 20.52
N GLN A 160 19.84 18.45 20.17
CA GLN A 160 20.74 19.58 20.40
C GLN A 160 20.27 20.84 19.66
N LYS A 161 19.85 20.70 18.39
CA LYS A 161 19.31 21.81 17.60
C LYS A 161 18.06 22.41 18.25
N VAL A 162 17.14 21.58 18.73
CA VAL A 162 15.94 22.03 19.46
C VAL A 162 16.33 22.82 20.69
N LYS A 163 17.28 22.31 21.49
CA LYS A 163 17.75 22.99 22.72
C LYS A 163 18.36 24.36 22.42
N ILE A 164 19.15 24.48 21.35
CA ILE A 164 19.74 25.77 20.92
C ILE A 164 18.63 26.76 20.54
N LEU A 165 17.67 26.33 19.71
CA LEU A 165 16.57 27.17 19.26
C LEU A 165 15.61 27.55 20.40
N GLU A 166 15.37 26.64 21.34
CA GLU A 166 14.59 26.89 22.54
C GLU A 166 15.21 28.03 23.35
N GLN A 167 16.53 28.01 23.54
CA GLN A 167 17.24 29.05 24.28
C GLN A 167 17.18 30.41 23.59
N GLN A 168 17.29 30.43 22.25
CA GLN A 168 17.31 31.66 21.46
C GLN A 168 15.92 32.31 21.32
N LEU A 169 14.85 31.51 21.25
CA LEU A 169 13.51 31.96 20.84
C LEU A 169 12.44 31.85 21.94
N LYS A 170 12.83 31.76 23.23
CA LYS A 170 11.92 31.51 24.36
C LYS A 170 10.66 32.36 24.36
N LYS A 171 10.79 33.68 24.15
CA LYS A 171 9.66 34.62 24.23
C LYS A 171 8.68 34.40 23.08
N GLU A 172 9.21 34.16 21.88
CA GLU A 172 8.46 33.95 20.65
C GLU A 172 7.73 32.60 20.68
N ILE A 173 8.36 31.55 21.22
CA ILE A 173 7.75 30.24 21.44
C ILE A 173 6.53 30.37 22.36
N ILE A 174 6.68 31.05 23.50
CA ILE A 174 5.57 31.24 24.47
C ILE A 174 4.41 32.01 23.83
N LYS A 175 4.69 33.09 23.09
CA LYS A 175 3.64 33.88 22.43
C LYS A 175 2.94 33.14 21.29
N SER A 176 3.67 32.33 20.54
CA SER A 176 3.14 31.62 19.37
C SER A 176 2.52 30.26 19.69
N ARG A 177 2.66 29.75 20.92
CA ARG A 177 2.15 28.45 21.38
C ARG A 177 0.72 28.16 20.94
N THR A 178 -0.21 29.10 21.18
CA THR A 178 -1.64 28.90 20.83
C THR A 178 -1.85 28.67 19.34
N TYR A 179 -1.03 29.26 18.47
CA TYR A 179 -1.12 29.04 17.02
C TYR A 179 -0.71 27.61 16.65
N PHE A 180 0.44 27.15 17.15
CA PHE A 180 0.97 25.82 16.79
C PHE A 180 0.15 24.69 17.42
N GLU A 181 -0.37 24.87 18.64
CA GLU A 181 -1.29 23.91 19.26
C GLU A 181 -2.60 23.77 18.47
N GLN A 182 -3.21 24.89 18.04
CA GLN A 182 -4.40 24.84 17.19
C GLN A 182 -4.09 24.26 15.80
N LYS A 183 -2.95 24.62 15.19
CA LYS A 183 -2.49 24.04 13.92
C LYS A 183 -2.39 22.52 14.03
N LYS A 184 -1.79 21.99 15.11
CA LYS A 184 -1.67 20.55 15.34
C LYS A 184 -3.02 19.85 15.44
N VAL A 185 -3.98 20.42 16.16
CA VAL A 185 -5.35 19.87 16.26
C VAL A 185 -6.04 19.86 14.90
N PHE A 186 -5.94 20.97 14.14
CA PHE A 186 -6.54 21.07 12.81
C PHE A 186 -5.93 20.07 11.82
N LEU A 187 -4.61 19.95 11.79
CA LEU A 187 -3.92 18.97 10.95
C LEU A 187 -4.35 17.55 11.28
N LYS A 188 -4.49 17.20 12.57
CA LYS A 188 -4.98 15.88 12.96
C LYS A 188 -6.39 15.60 12.43
N VAL A 189 -7.32 16.54 12.59
CA VAL A 189 -8.70 16.38 12.09
C VAL A 189 -8.72 16.26 10.56
N LEU A 190 -7.89 17.04 9.85
CA LEU A 190 -7.79 16.96 8.40
C LEU A 190 -7.21 15.61 7.94
N GLU A 191 -6.22 15.07 8.65
CA GLU A 191 -5.68 13.74 8.39
C GLU A 191 -6.72 12.64 8.63
N ASP A 192 -7.48 12.72 9.73
CA ASP A 192 -8.57 11.77 10.01
C ASP A 192 -9.67 11.82 8.92
N LEU A 193 -9.99 13.01 8.41
CA LEU A 193 -10.94 13.15 7.29
C LEU A 193 -10.36 12.63 5.97
N LYS A 194 -9.08 12.89 5.69
CA LYS A 194 -8.38 12.42 4.49
C LYS A 194 -8.33 10.89 4.46
N THR A 195 -7.91 10.25 5.55
CA THR A 195 -7.88 8.78 5.66
C THR A 195 -9.27 8.18 5.48
N ARG A 196 -10.33 8.84 5.96
CA ARG A 196 -11.72 8.44 5.69
C ARG A 196 -12.06 8.53 4.20
N VAL A 197 -11.72 9.63 3.53
CA VAL A 197 -11.91 9.79 2.07
C VAL A 197 -11.17 8.69 1.30
N GLU A 198 -9.89 8.46 1.60
CA GLU A 198 -9.07 7.42 0.96
C GLU A 198 -9.68 6.02 1.17
N SER A 199 -10.18 5.73 2.38
CA SER A 199 -10.84 4.46 2.68
C SER A 199 -12.13 4.28 1.87
N LEU A 200 -12.94 5.35 1.73
CA LEU A 200 -14.18 5.32 0.95
C LEU A 200 -13.89 5.15 -0.54
N GLN A 201 -12.89 5.88 -1.07
CA GLN A 201 -12.43 5.72 -2.45
C GLN A 201 -12.02 4.28 -2.74
N LYS A 202 -11.24 3.68 -1.84
CA LYS A 202 -10.84 2.27 -1.97
C LYS A 202 -12.07 1.35 -1.99
N THR A 203 -13.03 1.52 -1.07
CA THR A 203 -14.24 0.69 -1.06
C THR A 203 -15.12 0.88 -2.30
N VAL A 204 -15.20 2.10 -2.86
CA VAL A 204 -15.90 2.36 -4.13
C VAL A 204 -15.20 1.60 -5.26
N MET A 205 -13.87 1.65 -5.33
CA MET A 205 -13.10 0.91 -6.33
C MET A 205 -13.32 -0.60 -6.20
N ASP A 206 -13.30 -1.14 -4.98
CA ASP A 206 -13.52 -2.55 -4.70
C ASP A 206 -14.95 -2.98 -5.11
N SER A 207 -15.99 -2.18 -4.79
CA SER A 207 -17.37 -2.47 -5.18
C SER A 207 -17.58 -2.39 -6.71
N LYS A 208 -16.95 -1.41 -7.39
CA LYS A 208 -16.93 -1.34 -8.86
C LYS A 208 -16.22 -2.53 -9.50
N ALA A 209 -15.12 -3.00 -8.90
CA ALA A 209 -14.43 -4.21 -9.35
C ALA A 209 -15.32 -5.46 -9.19
N ASN A 210 -16.07 -5.56 -8.08
CA ASN A 210 -17.03 -6.63 -7.86
C ASN A 210 -18.20 -6.58 -8.86
N TYR A 211 -18.73 -5.39 -9.15
CA TYR A 211 -19.75 -5.20 -10.18
C TYR A 211 -19.26 -5.67 -11.56
N ALA A 212 -18.04 -5.28 -11.96
CA ALA A 212 -17.42 -5.74 -13.20
C ALA A 212 -17.21 -7.26 -13.23
N ALA A 213 -16.84 -7.87 -12.09
CA ALA A 213 -16.73 -9.31 -11.97
C ALA A 213 -18.08 -10.03 -12.13
N CYS A 214 -19.16 -9.51 -11.52
CA CYS A 214 -20.51 -10.08 -11.68
C CYS A 214 -21.00 -9.95 -13.14
N LEU A 215 -20.70 -8.86 -13.85
CA LEU A 215 -20.96 -8.72 -15.28
C LEU A 215 -20.19 -9.75 -16.13
N HIS A 216 -18.91 -9.95 -15.85
CA HIS A 216 -18.11 -10.95 -16.57
C HIS A 216 -18.63 -12.37 -16.31
N GLN A 217 -19.08 -12.68 -15.09
CA GLN A 217 -19.71 -13.96 -14.79
C GLN A 217 -21.01 -14.17 -15.57
N LEU A 218 -21.83 -13.14 -15.76
CA LEU A 218 -23.03 -13.21 -16.61
C LEU A 218 -22.68 -13.47 -18.07
N GLU A 219 -21.65 -12.81 -18.60
CA GLU A 219 -21.14 -13.05 -19.96
C GLU A 219 -20.67 -14.50 -20.14
N MET A 220 -19.96 -15.05 -19.14
CA MET A 220 -19.51 -16.44 -19.15
C MET A 220 -20.67 -17.42 -19.12
N ILE A 221 -21.67 -17.20 -18.26
CA ILE A 221 -22.88 -18.06 -18.20
C ILE A 221 -23.65 -17.98 -19.52
N SER A 222 -23.81 -16.78 -20.07
CA SER A 222 -24.47 -16.57 -21.37
C SER A 222 -23.76 -17.34 -22.49
N SER A 223 -22.43 -17.21 -22.57
CA SER A 223 -21.60 -17.92 -23.55
C SER A 223 -21.74 -19.44 -23.41
N GLU A 224 -21.71 -19.97 -22.18
CA GLU A 224 -21.91 -21.40 -21.89
C GLU A 224 -23.27 -21.90 -22.38
N ILE A 225 -24.35 -21.15 -22.10
CA ILE A 225 -25.71 -21.49 -22.56
C ILE A 225 -25.76 -21.50 -24.10
N HIS A 226 -25.18 -20.50 -24.76
CA HIS A 226 -25.14 -20.44 -26.22
C HIS A 226 -24.33 -21.58 -26.84
N GLU A 227 -23.19 -21.95 -26.26
CA GLU A 227 -22.40 -23.09 -26.71
C GLU A 227 -23.14 -24.41 -26.55
N ARG A 228 -23.79 -24.63 -25.39
CA ARG A 228 -24.60 -25.83 -25.14
C ARG A 228 -25.76 -25.94 -26.12
N ARG A 229 -26.45 -24.83 -26.42
CA ARG A 229 -27.50 -24.79 -27.45
C ARG A 229 -26.94 -25.08 -28.85
N LYS A 230 -25.76 -24.56 -29.20
CA LYS A 230 -25.10 -24.81 -30.49
C LYS A 230 -24.72 -26.28 -30.67
N LEU A 231 -24.29 -26.96 -29.60
CA LEU A 231 -23.96 -28.39 -29.61
C LEU A 231 -25.19 -29.30 -29.65
N ASN A 232 -26.34 -28.85 -29.13
CA ASN A 232 -27.59 -29.60 -29.10
C ASN A 232 -28.48 -29.36 -30.35
N LEU A 233 -27.98 -28.69 -31.39
CA LEU A 233 -28.68 -28.58 -32.66
C LEU A 233 -28.62 -29.93 -33.42
N PRO A 234 -29.74 -30.42 -34.01
CA PRO A 234 -29.71 -31.61 -34.86
C PRO A 234 -28.76 -31.41 -36.06
N PRO A 235 -28.18 -32.49 -36.64
CA PRO A 235 -27.34 -32.40 -37.82
C PRO A 235 -28.07 -31.58 -38.90
N ARG A 236 -27.47 -30.49 -39.35
CA ARG A 236 -28.02 -29.74 -40.49
C ARG A 236 -28.07 -30.68 -41.69
N GLU A 237 -29.26 -31.04 -42.13
CA GLU A 237 -29.43 -31.70 -43.42
C GLU A 237 -28.86 -30.78 -44.51
N PRO A 238 -28.28 -31.32 -45.60
CA PRO A 238 -27.88 -30.54 -46.77
C PRO A 238 -29.08 -29.80 -47.37
N GLY A 239 -29.36 -28.60 -46.87
CA GLY A 239 -30.44 -27.75 -47.32
C GLY A 239 -29.98 -26.90 -48.51
N VAL A 240 -30.54 -27.20 -49.66
CA VAL A 240 -30.51 -26.38 -50.88
C VAL A 240 -31.39 -25.12 -50.69
N GLY A 241 -30.86 -23.96 -51.11
CA GLY A 241 -31.65 -22.81 -51.57
C GLY A 241 -32.11 -21.79 -50.52
N ALA A 242 -31.34 -20.71 -50.37
CA ALA A 242 -31.88 -19.36 -50.23
C ALA A 242 -30.83 -18.39 -50.78
N GLU A 243 -30.88 -18.17 -52.09
CA GLU A 243 -30.22 -17.03 -52.73
C GLU A 243 -30.94 -15.74 -52.29
N TRP A 244 -30.37 -15.05 -51.32
CA TRP A 244 -30.63 -13.63 -51.07
C TRP A 244 -29.45 -12.84 -51.60
N ASP A 245 -29.44 -12.65 -52.92
CA ASP A 245 -28.69 -11.58 -53.55
C ASP A 245 -29.52 -10.30 -53.42
N SER A 246 -28.97 -9.30 -52.74
CA SER A 246 -28.77 -7.95 -53.31
C SER A 246 -28.16 -7.03 -52.25
N ALA A 247 -26.95 -6.60 -52.56
CA ALA A 247 -26.20 -5.55 -51.90
C ALA A 247 -27.06 -4.29 -51.66
N THR A 248 -27.10 -3.85 -50.41
CA THR A 248 -27.24 -2.43 -50.08
C THR A 248 -26.14 -2.07 -49.09
N GLU A 249 -25.00 -1.65 -49.64
CA GLU A 249 -24.01 -0.87 -48.91
C GLU A 249 -24.69 0.43 -48.45
N ILE A 250 -25.15 0.47 -47.21
CA ILE A 250 -25.43 1.72 -46.52
C ILE A 250 -24.08 2.18 -45.95
N SER A 251 -23.33 2.89 -46.79
CA SER A 251 -22.18 3.68 -46.37
C SER A 251 -22.69 4.90 -45.58
N ILE A 252 -22.65 4.80 -44.26
CA ILE A 252 -22.71 5.97 -43.37
C ILE A 252 -21.32 6.09 -42.76
N HIS A 253 -20.45 6.79 -43.47
CA HIS A 253 -19.24 7.34 -42.87
C HIS A 253 -19.64 8.48 -41.92
N PRO A 254 -19.29 8.43 -40.62
CA PRO A 254 -19.25 9.64 -39.82
C PRO A 254 -18.01 10.45 -40.24
N PRO A 255 -18.13 11.77 -40.52
CA PRO A 255 -16.98 12.58 -40.89
C PRO A 255 -16.07 12.79 -39.68
N LEU A 256 -14.88 12.17 -39.75
CA LEU A 256 -13.71 12.53 -38.94
C LEU A 256 -13.24 13.93 -39.35
N SER A 257 -13.85 14.95 -38.76
CA SER A 257 -13.34 16.33 -38.82
C SER A 257 -13.88 17.13 -37.65
N MET A 258 -13.46 16.75 -36.44
CA MET A 258 -13.43 17.64 -35.27
C MET A 258 -12.46 17.13 -34.20
N LEU A 259 -11.23 16.82 -34.59
CA LEU A 259 -10.11 16.71 -33.66
C LEU A 259 -9.14 17.84 -33.99
N GLY A 260 -9.32 18.96 -33.30
CA GLY A 260 -8.56 20.18 -33.50
C GLY A 260 -8.42 20.93 -32.18
N VAL A 261 -7.22 20.80 -31.61
CA VAL A 261 -6.51 21.85 -30.86
C VAL A 261 -7.10 22.23 -29.49
N TRP A 262 -6.62 21.57 -28.43
CA TRP A 262 -6.37 22.28 -27.18
C TRP A 262 -4.89 22.68 -27.17
N ASP A 263 -4.67 23.99 -27.33
CA ASP A 263 -3.37 24.63 -27.25
C ASP A 263 -3.03 24.83 -25.77
N SER A 264 -1.89 24.29 -25.37
CA SER A 264 -1.22 24.67 -24.13
C SER A 264 -0.10 25.62 -24.55
N ASP A 265 -0.26 26.91 -24.25
CA ASP A 265 0.90 27.69 -23.90
C ASP A 265 0.58 28.76 -22.85
N SER A 266 1.38 28.69 -21.79
CA SER A 266 1.43 29.66 -20.71
C SER A 266 2.30 30.82 -21.14
N GLN A 267 1.81 32.07 -21.05
CA GLN A 267 2.68 33.18 -20.67
C GLN A 267 1.99 34.12 -19.68
N HIS A 268 2.54 34.12 -18.47
CA HIS A 268 2.46 35.16 -17.47
C HIS A 268 2.89 36.52 -18.04
N SER A 269 2.19 37.60 -17.67
CA SER A 269 2.82 38.80 -17.11
C SER A 269 1.76 39.78 -16.64
N LEU A 270 1.48 39.80 -15.33
CA LEU A 270 1.12 41.03 -14.63
C LEU A 270 1.83 40.99 -13.26
N SER A 271 2.78 41.90 -13.12
CA SER A 271 3.50 42.18 -11.90
C SER A 271 2.61 42.93 -10.91
N LEU A 272 2.56 42.45 -9.67
CA LEU A 272 2.43 43.33 -8.53
C LEU A 272 3.09 42.71 -7.30
N SER A 273 4.19 43.35 -6.90
CA SER A 273 5.01 43.08 -5.73
C SER A 273 4.18 43.05 -4.46
N THR A 274 4.34 42.03 -3.60
CA THR A 274 4.48 42.10 -2.13
C THR A 274 4.77 40.70 -1.55
N GLU A 275 5.98 40.52 -1.00
CA GLU A 275 6.45 39.62 0.07
C GLU A 275 5.84 38.20 0.28
N PRO A 276 6.64 37.12 0.37
CA PRO A 276 6.15 35.79 0.72
C PRO A 276 5.77 35.72 2.21
N ASP A 277 4.48 35.76 2.48
CA ASP A 277 3.88 35.64 3.81
C ASP A 277 3.55 34.18 4.11
N ALA A 278 3.65 33.81 5.40
CA ALA A 278 3.58 32.48 6.00
C ALA A 278 2.30 31.66 5.75
N LEU A 279 1.45 32.08 4.82
CA LEU A 279 0.14 31.56 4.48
C LEU A 279 0.11 30.70 3.22
N SER A 280 1.04 30.91 2.27
CA SER A 280 1.12 30.09 1.05
C SER A 280 1.45 28.64 1.37
N GLU A 281 2.34 28.43 2.34
CA GLU A 281 2.81 27.10 2.76
C GLU A 281 1.73 26.28 3.50
N ILE A 282 0.80 26.96 4.17
CA ILE A 282 -0.38 26.32 4.77
C ILE A 282 -1.36 25.94 3.66
N GLU A 283 -1.56 26.84 2.69
CA GLU A 283 -2.43 26.60 1.53
C GLU A 283 -1.88 25.47 0.65
N GLU A 284 -0.56 25.35 0.51
CA GLU A 284 0.16 24.33 -0.26
C GLU A 284 0.19 22.97 0.48
N GLN A 285 0.38 22.95 1.81
CA GLN A 285 0.20 21.74 2.62
C GLN A 285 -1.27 21.30 2.68
N CYS A 286 -2.22 22.24 2.62
CA CYS A 286 -3.65 21.95 2.59
C CYS A 286 -4.13 21.52 1.20
N GLN A 287 -3.57 22.07 0.12
CA GLN A 287 -3.88 21.75 -1.27
C GLN A 287 -3.21 20.44 -1.71
N SER A 288 -2.00 20.13 -1.23
CA SER A 288 -1.39 18.81 -1.45
C SER A 288 -2.16 17.65 -0.78
N LEU A 289 -3.01 17.95 0.21
CA LEU A 289 -3.94 17.01 0.82
C LEU A 289 -5.31 16.98 0.13
N SER A 290 -5.61 17.95 -0.75
CA SER A 290 -6.78 17.88 -1.63
C SER A 290 -6.51 16.84 -2.72
N LEU A 291 -7.17 15.70 -2.60
CA LEU A 291 -7.32 14.77 -3.71
C LEU A 291 -8.25 15.43 -4.74
N GLU A 292 -7.68 16.18 -5.68
CA GLU A 292 -8.38 16.45 -6.94
C GLU A 292 -8.59 15.11 -7.63
N THR A 293 -9.83 14.65 -7.56
CA THR A 293 -10.31 13.43 -8.20
C THR A 293 -10.25 13.58 -9.72
N ALA A 294 -9.09 13.35 -10.32
CA ALA A 294 -9.02 12.92 -11.71
C ALA A 294 -9.26 11.42 -11.74
N LEU A 295 -10.53 11.02 -11.71
CA LEU A 295 -10.98 9.68 -12.05
C LEU A 295 -10.83 9.53 -13.59
N PRO A 296 -9.96 8.64 -14.11
CA PRO A 296 -9.98 8.30 -15.52
C PRO A 296 -11.13 7.33 -15.74
N THR A 297 -12.15 7.79 -16.46
CA THR A 297 -13.24 6.96 -16.97
C THR A 297 -12.71 5.95 -17.98
N ASP A 298 -12.99 4.68 -17.72
CA ASP A 298 -13.03 3.52 -18.63
C ASP A 298 -12.34 3.59 -20.00
N GLN A 299 -11.32 2.74 -20.18
CA GLN A 299 -11.06 2.11 -21.48
C GLN A 299 -11.11 0.58 -21.40
N LYS A 300 -11.98 0.08 -22.26
CA LYS A 300 -12.44 -1.28 -22.52
C LYS A 300 -11.32 -2.17 -23.05
N LEU A 301 -11.29 -3.40 -22.54
CA LEU A 301 -10.53 -4.54 -23.07
C LEU A 301 -11.15 -5.08 -24.38
N SER A 302 -10.30 -5.41 -25.35
CA SER A 302 -10.46 -6.47 -26.36
C SER A 302 -9.09 -6.67 -27.06
N SER A 303 -8.35 -7.78 -26.89
CA SER A 303 -8.37 -9.00 -27.74
C SER A 303 -8.32 -8.67 -29.25
N GLU A 304 -7.31 -9.01 -30.07
CA GLU A 304 -6.70 -10.33 -30.34
C GLU A 304 -5.37 -10.21 -31.15
N CYS A 305 -4.41 -11.07 -30.80
CA CYS A 305 -3.55 -11.97 -31.59
C CYS A 305 -3.07 -11.73 -33.05
N LEU A 306 -1.80 -12.14 -33.26
CA LEU A 306 -1.10 -12.66 -34.48
C LEU A 306 -0.41 -11.68 -35.46
N LYS A 307 0.93 -11.55 -35.40
CA LYS A 307 1.91 -12.36 -36.17
C LYS A 307 3.36 -11.89 -35.94
N SER A 308 4.26 -12.86 -35.87
CA SER A 308 5.74 -12.76 -35.76
C SER A 308 6.42 -12.37 -37.09
N PRO A 309 7.70 -11.96 -37.04
CA PRO A 309 8.76 -12.90 -37.46
C PRO A 309 10.09 -12.82 -36.67
N SER A 310 10.73 -13.99 -36.53
CA SER A 310 12.18 -14.33 -36.69
C SER A 310 13.22 -13.22 -36.38
N SER A 311 14.27 -13.38 -35.57
CA SER A 311 15.28 -14.44 -35.60
C SER A 311 16.35 -14.24 -34.48
N LYS A 312 16.95 -15.34 -34.03
CA LYS A 312 18.32 -15.53 -33.48
C LYS A 312 18.66 -14.92 -32.12
N GLU A 313 18.90 -15.79 -31.13
CA GLU A 313 20.26 -16.03 -30.58
C GLU A 313 20.32 -17.25 -29.65
N ASN A 314 21.51 -17.84 -29.60
CA ASN A 314 21.87 -19.09 -28.95
C ASN A 314 21.75 -19.04 -27.42
N THR A 315 21.42 -20.16 -26.78
CA THR A 315 22.13 -20.67 -25.58
C THR A 315 21.79 -22.14 -25.31
N ILE A 316 22.84 -22.86 -24.96
CA ILE A 316 22.96 -24.30 -24.69
C ILE A 316 22.22 -24.71 -23.42
N CYS A 317 21.49 -25.84 -23.44
CA CYS A 317 21.27 -26.66 -22.26
C CYS A 317 21.02 -28.13 -22.64
N SER A 318 21.73 -29.04 -21.96
CA SER A 318 21.66 -30.49 -22.13
C SER A 318 20.91 -31.14 -20.96
N LYS A 319 19.89 -31.92 -21.32
CA LYS A 319 19.47 -33.24 -20.82
C LYS A 319 19.30 -33.48 -19.31
N ASP A 320 18.02 -33.72 -18.96
CA ASP A 320 17.43 -34.87 -18.25
C ASP A 320 18.36 -35.81 -17.46
N VAL A 321 17.97 -36.16 -16.22
CA VAL A 321 17.59 -37.54 -15.81
C VAL A 321 16.67 -37.51 -14.57
N HIS A 322 15.77 -38.49 -14.57
CA HIS A 322 14.59 -38.85 -13.80
C HIS A 322 14.56 -38.79 -12.25
N SER A 323 13.32 -38.62 -11.76
CA SER A 323 12.81 -38.97 -10.42
C SER A 323 12.87 -40.49 -10.12
N PRO A 324 12.59 -40.92 -8.87
CA PRO A 324 11.20 -41.26 -8.55
C PRO A 324 10.71 -40.89 -7.13
N SER A 325 9.38 -40.90 -7.03
CA SER A 325 8.46 -40.57 -5.94
C SER A 325 8.52 -41.45 -4.69
N SER A 326 8.14 -40.90 -3.52
CA SER A 326 7.04 -41.45 -2.69
C SER A 326 6.81 -40.74 -1.35
N SER A 327 5.52 -40.78 -0.96
CA SER A 327 4.96 -40.72 0.42
C SER A 327 4.90 -39.35 1.11
N HIS A 328 3.97 -39.06 2.03
CA HIS A 328 2.58 -39.43 2.31
C HIS A 328 2.15 -38.42 3.41
N LEU A 329 0.94 -37.86 3.28
CA LEU A 329 -0.01 -37.46 4.33
C LEU A 329 0.45 -36.86 5.70
N CYS A 330 -0.12 -35.68 5.96
CA CYS A 330 -0.80 -35.24 7.20
C CYS A 330 0.01 -34.99 8.49
N ARG A 331 -0.18 -33.79 9.07
CA ARG A 331 -1.11 -33.53 10.22
C ARG A 331 -0.62 -32.35 11.09
N SER A 332 -1.43 -31.30 11.17
CA SER A 332 -1.36 -30.22 12.19
C SER A 332 -1.62 -30.79 13.60
N PRO A 333 -1.23 -30.13 14.72
CA PRO A 333 -2.20 -29.22 15.34
C PRO A 333 -1.65 -28.05 16.22
N SER A 334 -2.42 -26.94 16.19
CA SER A 334 -2.91 -26.03 17.25
C SER A 334 -2.19 -25.79 18.60
N LEU A 335 -2.12 -24.48 18.92
CA LEU A 335 -2.45 -23.77 20.19
C LEU A 335 -1.80 -24.19 21.53
N SER A 336 -1.10 -23.24 22.17
CA SER A 336 -1.53 -22.59 23.44
C SER A 336 -0.44 -21.67 24.03
N SER A 337 -0.80 -20.44 24.38
CA SER A 337 -0.05 -19.54 25.28
C SER A 337 0.04 -20.12 26.71
N PRO A 338 1.01 -19.67 27.53
CA PRO A 338 0.64 -18.79 28.65
C PRO A 338 1.66 -17.70 29.05
N THR A 339 1.09 -16.59 29.54
CA THR A 339 1.43 -15.65 30.65
C THR A 339 2.87 -15.40 31.15
N VAL A 340 3.25 -14.11 31.07
CA VAL A 340 3.82 -13.19 32.09
C VAL A 340 4.64 -13.75 33.26
N GLU A 341 5.91 -13.35 33.35
CA GLU A 341 6.61 -13.06 34.61
C GLU A 341 7.53 -11.83 34.48
N ASP A 342 7.68 -11.15 35.62
CA ASP A 342 8.20 -9.81 35.92
C ASP A 342 9.74 -9.75 36.10
N PHE A 343 10.35 -8.63 35.65
CA PHE A 343 11.57 -7.91 36.12
C PHE A 343 12.96 -8.64 36.19
N PRO A 344 14.14 -7.94 36.22
CA PRO A 344 14.35 -6.54 36.60
C PRO A 344 15.18 -5.63 35.66
N GLU A 345 14.97 -4.32 35.86
CA GLU A 345 15.90 -3.24 35.52
C GLU A 345 17.23 -3.46 36.25
N ASP A 346 18.36 -3.32 35.54
CA ASP A 346 19.57 -2.78 36.16
C ASP A 346 20.59 -2.24 35.16
N SER A 347 21.02 -1.01 35.42
CA SER A 347 22.35 -0.44 35.16
C SER A 347 22.88 -0.32 33.70
N PHE A 348 22.68 0.86 33.10
CA PHE A 348 23.69 1.42 32.19
C PHE A 348 24.24 2.69 32.82
N GLN A 349 25.50 2.60 33.27
CA GLN A 349 26.29 3.69 33.80
C GLN A 349 26.54 4.75 32.72
N GLU A 350 26.35 6.00 33.11
CA GLU A 350 26.77 7.21 32.41
C GLU A 350 28.26 7.11 32.02
N ILE A 351 28.56 7.33 30.75
CA ILE A 351 29.91 7.68 30.31
C ILE A 351 29.93 9.20 30.15
N ASP A 352 30.59 9.84 31.11
CA ASP A 352 30.94 11.25 31.14
C ASP A 352 31.91 11.55 29.99
N LEU A 353 31.56 12.50 29.12
CA LEU A 353 32.43 13.02 28.07
C LEU A 353 32.81 14.46 28.42
N SER A 354 33.87 14.59 29.22
CA SER A 354 34.65 15.81 29.36
C SER A 354 36.12 15.54 29.05
N ALA A 355 36.56 15.96 27.85
CA ALA A 355 37.92 16.40 27.55
C ALA A 355 37.90 17.17 26.22
#